data_AF-A0A1S2KMV2-F1
#
_entry.id   AF-A0A1S2KMV2-F1
#
_cell.length_a   1.000
_cell.length_b   1.000
_cell.length_c   1.000
_cell.angle_alpha   90.00
_cell.angle_beta   90.00
_cell.angle_gamma   90.00
#
_symmetry.space_group_name_H-M   'P 1'
#
loop_
_entity.id
_entity.type
_entity.pdbx_description
1 polymer ?
#
loop_
_entity_poly.entity_id
_entity_poly.type
_entity_poly.pdbx_seq_one_letter_code
_entity_poly.pdbx_strand_id
1 'polypeptide(L)'
;MSPFGGSTSEPVWEKFDPAMFLRRTSPASRVQATFRAAFALPVVEAVAVGTDNREHLRELVDSLELEVDDQVVREYRQLLRQAA
;
A
#
# COMPACT_ATOMS: atom_id res chain seq x y z
N MET A 1 -7.07 9.94 3.12
CA MET A 1 -6.73 9.40 1.77
C MET A 1 -7.59 8.18 1.51
N SER A 2 -7.98 7.94 0.25
CA SER A 2 -8.59 6.67 -0.18
C SER A 2 -7.52 5.85 -0.89
N PRO A 3 -6.87 4.88 -0.21
CA PRO A 3 -5.68 4.20 -0.73
C PRO A 3 -5.96 3.38 -2.00
N PHE A 4 -7.21 2.94 -2.20
CA PHE A 4 -7.62 2.11 -3.33
C PHE A 4 -8.31 2.87 -4.46
N GLY A 5 -8.37 4.22 -4.38
CA GLY A 5 -9.07 5.01 -5.40
C GLY A 5 -10.58 4.72 -5.50
N GLY A 6 -11.16 4.08 -4.47
CA GLY A 6 -12.57 3.69 -4.41
C GLY A 6 -12.81 2.18 -4.39
N SER A 7 -11.97 1.38 -5.05
CA SER A 7 -12.15 -0.09 -5.10
C SER A 7 -10.81 -0.82 -5.28
N THR A 8 -10.66 -1.93 -4.57
CA THR A 8 -9.52 -2.85 -4.70
C THR A 8 -9.56 -3.66 -5.99
N SER A 9 -10.72 -3.70 -6.67
CA SER A 9 -10.94 -4.44 -7.91
C SER A 9 -10.69 -3.60 -9.17
N GLU A 10 -10.26 -2.35 -9.03
CA GLU A 10 -9.95 -1.53 -10.20
C GLU A 10 -8.76 -2.12 -11.00
N PRO A 11 -8.84 -2.19 -12.35
CA PRO A 11 -7.80 -2.80 -13.18
C PRO A 11 -6.40 -2.17 -13.03
N VAL A 12 -6.32 -0.95 -12.49
CA VAL A 12 -5.03 -0.30 -12.21
C VAL A 12 -4.18 -1.12 -11.23
N TRP A 13 -4.80 -1.81 -10.26
CA TRP A 13 -4.13 -2.64 -9.27
C TRP A 13 -3.56 -3.93 -9.87
N GLU A 14 -3.94 -4.27 -11.10
CA GLU A 14 -3.35 -5.38 -11.85
C GLU A 14 -2.05 -4.98 -12.58
N LYS A 15 -1.88 -3.69 -12.89
CA LYS A 15 -0.80 -3.18 -13.75
C LYS A 15 0.55 -3.04 -13.06
N PHE A 16 0.56 -2.95 -11.74
CA PHE A 16 1.79 -2.87 -10.95
C PHE A 16 1.67 -3.75 -9.71
N ASP A 17 2.82 -4.19 -9.18
CA ASP A 17 2.88 -4.96 -7.95
C ASP A 17 3.32 -4.06 -6.79
N PRO A 18 2.40 -3.70 -5.86
CA PRO A 18 2.72 -2.86 -4.71
C PRO A 18 3.71 -3.52 -3.74
N ALA A 19 3.91 -4.85 -3.82
CA ALA A 19 4.88 -5.56 -2.99
C ALA A 19 6.32 -5.06 -3.18
N MET A 20 6.61 -4.33 -4.27
CA MET A 20 7.91 -3.68 -4.46
C MET A 20 8.27 -2.67 -3.36
N PHE A 21 7.28 -2.11 -2.65
CA PHE A 21 7.49 -1.17 -1.54
C PHE A 21 7.67 -1.86 -0.19
N LEU A 22 7.61 -3.19 -0.14
CA LEU A 22 7.75 -3.97 1.09
C LEU A 22 9.10 -4.67 1.13
N ARG A 23 9.57 -4.94 2.34
CA ARG A 23 10.67 -5.89 2.55
C ARG A 23 10.20 -7.29 2.15
N ARG A 24 11.05 -8.04 1.47
CA ARG A 24 10.72 -9.36 0.88
C ARG A 24 10.67 -10.51 1.92
N THR A 25 10.29 -10.20 3.15
CA THR A 25 10.30 -11.13 4.28
C THR A 25 9.07 -12.02 4.34
N SER A 26 7.94 -11.57 3.76
CA SER A 26 6.69 -12.32 3.78
C SER A 26 5.89 -12.12 2.48
N PRO A 27 5.19 -13.15 1.99
CA PRO A 27 4.24 -12.98 0.89
C PRO A 27 3.09 -12.07 1.35
N ALA A 28 2.71 -11.11 0.52
CA ALA A 28 1.62 -10.19 0.78
C ALA A 28 0.68 -10.17 -0.42
N SER A 29 -0.63 -10.07 -0.18
CA SER A 29 -1.58 -9.79 -1.26
C SER A 29 -1.33 -8.37 -1.80
N ARG A 30 -1.81 -8.09 -3.02
CA ARG A 30 -1.73 -6.72 -3.58
C ARG A 30 -2.50 -5.72 -2.75
N VAL A 31 -3.60 -6.14 -2.13
CA VAL A 31 -4.41 -5.32 -1.21
C VAL A 31 -3.58 -4.95 0.02
N GLN A 32 -2.98 -5.95 0.66
CA GLN A 32 -2.13 -5.75 1.84
C GLN A 32 -0.95 -4.84 1.52
N ALA A 33 -0.26 -5.09 0.40
CA ALA A 33 0.89 -4.30 0.00
C ALA A 33 0.51 -2.85 -0.34
N THR A 34 -0.62 -2.64 -1.03
CA THR A 34 -1.14 -1.29 -1.30
C THR A 34 -1.47 -0.56 -0.01
N PHE A 35 -2.23 -1.19 0.88
CA PHE A 35 -2.63 -0.56 2.12
C PHE A 35 -1.44 -0.21 3.00
N ARG A 36 -0.47 -1.14 3.12
CA ARG A 36 0.74 -0.91 3.88
C ARG A 36 1.59 0.21 3.29
N ALA A 37 1.78 0.23 1.97
CA ALA A 37 2.53 1.28 1.28
C ALA A 37 1.86 2.66 1.38
N ALA A 38 0.53 2.72 1.52
CA ALA A 38 -0.21 3.99 1.62
C ALA A 38 0.15 4.82 2.86
N PHE A 39 0.58 4.18 3.96
CA PHE A 39 1.15 4.89 5.12
C PHE A 39 2.47 5.58 4.82
N ALA A 40 3.18 5.06 3.81
CA ALA A 40 4.51 5.48 3.43
C ALA A 40 4.53 6.24 2.10
N LEU A 41 3.40 6.57 1.47
CA LEU A 41 3.37 7.26 0.16
C LEU A 41 2.14 8.19 0.02
N PRO A 42 2.17 9.43 0.57
CA PRO A 42 3.18 10.07 1.43
C PRO A 42 3.15 9.56 2.89
N VAL A 43 4.05 10.07 3.75
CA VAL A 43 4.07 9.66 5.18
C VAL A 43 2.78 10.16 5.81
N VAL A 44 1.95 9.25 6.30
CA VAL A 44 0.73 9.57 7.04
C VAL A 44 0.63 8.69 8.28
N GLU A 45 0.06 9.25 9.35
CA GLU A 45 -0.17 8.50 10.60
C GLU A 45 -1.43 7.64 10.54
N ALA A 46 -2.37 7.98 9.66
CA ALA A 46 -3.65 7.29 9.53
C ALA A 46 -4.12 7.19 8.08
N VAL A 47 -4.72 6.04 7.75
CA VAL A 47 -5.38 5.78 6.47
C VAL A 47 -6.82 5.36 6.77
N ALA A 48 -7.78 6.03 6.13
CA ALA A 48 -9.20 5.71 6.25
C ALA A 48 -9.62 4.74 5.15
N VAL A 49 -10.37 3.71 5.52
CA VAL A 49 -10.96 2.72 4.62
C VAL A 49 -12.42 2.51 4.98
N GLY A 50 -13.27 2.38 3.96
CA GLY A 50 -14.68 2.07 4.12
C GLY A 50 -14.95 0.69 3.52
N THR A 51 -15.38 -0.25 4.35
CA THR A 51 -15.86 -1.57 3.90
C THR A 51 -16.80 -2.14 4.96
N ASP A 52 -17.81 -2.87 4.51
CA ASP A 52 -18.72 -3.68 5.33
C ASP A 52 -18.29 -5.16 5.36
N ASN A 53 -17.25 -5.53 4.61
CA ASN A 53 -16.73 -6.88 4.57
C ASN A 53 -15.69 -7.11 5.69
N ARG A 54 -16.03 -7.97 6.65
CA ARG A 54 -15.18 -8.30 7.80
C ARG A 54 -13.87 -8.98 7.40
N GLU A 55 -13.87 -9.83 6.37
CA GLU A 55 -12.64 -10.51 5.92
C GLU A 55 -11.68 -9.51 5.29
N HIS A 56 -12.22 -8.56 4.52
CA HIS A 56 -11.41 -7.49 3.96
C HIS A 56 -10.82 -6.59 5.05
N LEU A 57 -11.58 -6.23 6.09
CA LEU A 57 -11.03 -5.51 7.23
C LEU A 57 -9.89 -6.26 7.91
N ARG A 58 -10.03 -7.58 8.09
CA ARG A 58 -8.97 -8.41 8.68
C ARG A 58 -7.72 -8.38 7.81
N GLU A 59 -7.86 -8.55 6.49
CA GLU A 59 -6.74 -8.49 5.55
C GLU A 59 -5.95 -7.17 5.67
N LEU A 60 -6.65 -6.04 5.81
CA LEU A 60 -6.02 -4.73 5.99
C LEU A 60 -5.30 -4.61 7.35
N VAL A 61 -5.88 -5.14 8.43
CA VAL A 61 -5.25 -5.16 9.75
C VAL A 61 -4.00 -6.04 9.75
N ASP A 62 -4.07 -7.23 9.16
CA ASP A 62 -2.95 -8.17 9.07
C ASP A 62 -1.77 -7.57 8.28
N SER A 63 -2.04 -6.69 7.32
CA SER A 63 -0.99 -6.00 6.56
C SER A 63 -0.12 -5.05 7.41
N LEU A 64 -0.54 -4.69 8.62
CA LEU A 64 0.23 -3.83 9.52
C LEU A 64 1.49 -4.52 10.05
N GLU A 65 1.53 -5.85 10.02
CA GLU A 65 2.72 -6.66 10.37
C GLU A 65 3.78 -6.62 9.26
N LEU A 66 3.42 -6.20 8.05
CA LEU A 66 4.36 -6.11 6.93
C LEU A 66 5.31 -4.94 7.12
N GLU A 67 6.59 -5.13 6.79
CA GLU A 67 7.59 -4.08 6.86
C GLU A 67 7.74 -3.38 5.50
N VAL A 68 7.73 -2.05 5.53
CA VAL A 68 7.99 -1.21 4.35
C VAL A 68 9.50 -1.18 4.09
N ASP A 69 9.88 -1.21 2.82
CA ASP A 69 11.26 -0.94 2.41
C ASP A 69 11.49 0.57 2.33
N ASP A 70 12.06 1.13 3.41
CA ASP A 70 12.32 2.56 3.50
C ASP A 70 13.27 3.07 2.41
N GLN A 71 14.17 2.22 1.89
CA GLN A 71 15.06 2.63 0.82
C GLN A 71 14.28 2.82 -0.47
N VAL A 72 13.49 1.83 -0.88
CA VAL A 72 12.67 1.90 -2.09
C VAL A 72 11.69 3.06 -2.01
N VAL A 73 11.03 3.26 -0.87
CA VAL A 73 10.11 4.39 -0.66
C VAL A 73 10.82 5.74 -0.80
N ARG A 74 12.02 5.89 -0.23
CA ARG A 74 12.80 7.14 -0.36
C ARG A 74 13.18 7.42 -1.81
N GLU A 75 13.69 6.42 -2.52
CA GLU A 75 14.08 6.55 -3.93
C GLU A 75 12.87 6.92 -4.80
N TYR A 76 11.73 6.23 -4.61
CA TYR A 76 10.50 6.53 -5.34
C TYR A 76 10.01 7.97 -5.12
N ARG A 77 10.03 8.45 -3.87
CA ARG A 77 9.67 9.84 -3.55
C ARG A 77 10.64 10.85 -4.17
N GLN A 78 11.93 10.53 -4.27
CA GLN A 78 12.90 11.38 -4.95
C GLN A 78 12.59 11.47 -6.44
N LEU A 79 12.28 10.34 -7.09
CA LEU A 79 11.87 10.30 -8.50
C LEU A 79 10.61 11.13 -8.75
N LEU A 80 9.59 11.02 -7.90
CA LEU A 80 8.38 11.83 -8.01
C LEU A 80 8.67 13.34 -7.90
N ARG A 81 9.61 13.75 -7.05
CA ARG A 81 10.00 15.18 -6.91
C ARG A 81 10.80 15.69 -8.11
N GLN A 82 11.52 14.82 -8.81
CA GLN A 82 12.29 15.18 -10.01
C GLN A 82 11.41 15.23 -11.27
N ALA A 83 10.32 14.46 -11.28
CA ALA A 83 9.37 14.41 -12.38
C ALA A 83 8.27 15.49 -12.30
N ALA A 84 8.19 16.21 -11.18
CA ALA A 84 7.26 17.32 -10.94
C ALA A 84 7.88 18.67 -11.35
#